data_AF-A0A8H7CGE5-F1
#
_entry.id   AF-A0A8H7CGE5-F1
#
_cell.length_a   1.000
_cell.length_b   1.000
_cell.length_c   1.000
_cell.angle_alpha   90.00
_cell.angle_beta   90.00
_cell.angle_gamma   90.00
#
_symmetry.space_group_name_H-M   'P 1'
#
loop_
_entity.id
_entity.type
_entity.pdbx_description
1 polymer ?
#
loop_
_entity_poly.entity_id
_entity_poly.type
_entity_poly.pdbx_seq_one_letter_code
_entity_poly.pdbx_strand_id
1 'polypeptide(L)'
;MNVPLASAGFLVSVILIYRMTRRSISPQIPGPPSHPLVGHTFQVQTMKPWKYFEKLWHQYGPILKISLAGDDIIVLSDPSDAEELLARRARNYSSRRPLIYAGKYRCFSHEL
;
A
#
# COMPACT_ATOMS: atom_id res chain seq x y z
N MET A 1 4.41 -20.00 40.28
CA MET A 1 5.56 -20.09 39.37
C MET A 1 5.05 -20.05 37.92
N ASN A 2 4.67 -18.87 37.39
CA ASN A 2 4.01 -18.77 36.06
C ASN A 2 4.72 -17.79 35.09
N VAL A 3 6.02 -17.55 35.29
CA VAL A 3 6.83 -16.66 34.43
C VAL A 3 7.08 -17.14 32.98
N PRO A 4 7.04 -18.44 32.61
CA PRO A 4 7.45 -18.84 31.25
C PRO A 4 6.41 -18.52 30.16
N LEU A 5 5.13 -18.36 30.51
CA LEU A 5 4.08 -18.05 29.53
C LEU A 5 4.12 -16.57 29.11
N ALA A 6 4.45 -15.69 30.05
CA ALA A 6 4.56 -14.25 29.80
C ALA A 6 5.79 -13.93 28.92
N SER A 7 6.92 -14.61 29.15
CA SER A 7 8.13 -14.43 28.34
C SER A 7 7.96 -14.97 26.91
N ALA A 8 7.25 -16.08 26.73
CA ALA A 8 6.91 -16.61 25.40
C ALA A 8 6.01 -15.62 24.62
N GLY A 9 4.99 -15.04 25.27
CA GLY A 9 4.13 -14.03 24.65
C GLY A 9 4.89 -12.77 24.22
N PHE A 10 5.83 -12.31 25.04
CA PHE A 10 6.69 -11.17 24.72
C PHE A 10 7.62 -11.45 23.53
N LEU A 11 8.24 -12.64 23.48
CA LEU A 11 9.08 -13.03 22.35
C LEU A 11 8.29 -13.12 21.05
N VAL A 12 7.09 -13.72 21.08
CA VAL A 12 6.22 -13.79 19.90
C VAL A 12 5.82 -12.39 19.43
N SER A 13 5.45 -11.48 20.33
CA SER A 13 5.08 -10.11 19.95
C SER A 13 6.26 -9.36 19.35
N VAL A 14 7.46 -9.48 19.93
CA VAL A 14 8.69 -8.86 19.40
C VAL A 14 9.03 -9.43 18.02
N ILE A 15 8.91 -10.73 17.82
CA ILE A 15 9.14 -11.36 16.50
C ILE A 15 8.10 -10.89 15.49
N LEU A 16 6.84 -10.77 15.88
CA LEU A 16 5.76 -10.31 15.01
C LEU A 16 5.98 -8.84 14.59
N ILE A 17 6.31 -7.98 15.56
CA ILE A 17 6.68 -6.57 15.32
C ILE A 17 7.91 -6.49 14.42
N TYR A 18 8.95 -7.29 14.69
CA TYR A 18 10.17 -7.32 13.89
C TYR A 18 9.94 -7.77 12.45
N ARG A 19 9.10 -8.81 12.25
CA ARG A 19 8.74 -9.28 10.90
C ARG A 19 7.85 -8.27 10.17
N MET A 20 7.03 -7.51 10.88
CA MET A 20 6.21 -6.44 10.30
C MET A 20 7.07 -5.24 9.90
N THR A 21 8.04 -4.82 10.72
CA THR A 21 8.94 -3.68 10.42
C THR A 21 9.98 -3.99 9.36
N ARG A 22 10.30 -5.26 9.11
CA ARG A 22 11.22 -5.71 8.05
C ARG A 22 10.61 -5.75 6.65
N ARG A 23 9.31 -5.49 6.49
CA ARG A 23 8.69 -5.39 5.17
C ARG A 23 9.04 -4.03 4.56
N SER A 24 9.73 -4.05 3.43
CA SER A 24 10.09 -2.91 2.57
C SER A 24 11.41 -2.19 2.89
N ILE A 25 12.55 -2.88 2.66
CA ILE A 25 13.75 -2.21 2.15
C ILE A 25 13.55 -2.09 0.62
N SER A 26 12.80 -1.09 0.20
CA SER A 26 12.65 -0.68 -1.20
C SER A 26 13.25 0.73 -1.33
N PRO A 27 13.64 1.21 -2.53
CA PRO A 27 14.11 2.58 -2.71
C PRO A 27 13.19 3.54 -1.97
N GLN A 28 13.79 4.44 -1.20
CA GLN A 28 13.09 5.25 -0.21
C GLN A 28 12.28 6.34 -0.92
N ILE A 29 11.16 5.93 -1.53
CA ILE A 29 10.18 6.85 -2.10
C ILE A 29 9.67 7.67 -0.90
N PRO A 30 9.73 9.01 -0.98
CA PRO A 30 9.25 9.86 0.10
C PRO A 30 7.76 9.58 0.34
N GLY A 31 7.35 9.56 1.60
CA GLY A 31 5.98 9.20 1.93
C GLY A 31 5.73 9.29 3.43
N PRO A 32 4.47 9.48 3.83
CA PRO A 32 4.13 9.53 5.24
C PRO A 32 4.40 8.16 5.92
N PRO A 33 4.88 8.16 7.17
CA PRO A 33 5.21 6.94 7.90
C PRO A 33 3.93 6.12 8.12
N SER A 34 3.89 4.93 7.51
CA SER A 34 2.71 4.07 7.50
C SER A 34 2.57 3.30 8.81
N HIS A 35 1.39 3.34 9.43
CA HIS A 35 1.10 2.54 10.62
C HIS A 35 0.91 1.05 10.24
N PRO A 36 1.58 0.11 10.94
CA PRO A 36 1.81 -1.25 10.45
C PRO A 36 0.57 -2.16 10.31
N LEU A 37 -0.62 -1.75 10.80
CA LEU A 37 -1.86 -2.56 10.72
C LEU A 37 -3.01 -1.87 9.97
N VAL A 38 -3.02 -0.54 9.93
CA VAL A 38 -4.16 0.24 9.43
C VAL A 38 -3.74 1.17 8.28
N GLY A 39 -2.44 1.49 8.17
CA GLY A 39 -1.94 2.46 7.21
C GLY A 39 -2.57 3.84 7.41
N HIS A 40 -2.84 4.53 6.30
CA HIS A 40 -3.50 5.85 6.24
C HIS A 40 -5.00 5.78 5.95
N THR A 41 -5.61 4.60 5.99
CA THR A 41 -6.99 4.38 5.52
C THR A 41 -8.02 5.27 6.23
N PHE A 42 -7.84 5.57 7.52
CA PHE A 42 -8.73 6.49 8.26
C PHE A 42 -8.55 7.97 7.88
N GLN A 43 -7.41 8.34 7.29
CA GLN A 43 -7.09 9.72 6.93
C GLN A 43 -7.50 10.07 5.50
N VAL A 44 -7.73 9.05 4.67
CA VAL A 44 -8.35 9.19 3.35
C VAL A 44 -9.84 9.46 3.54
N GLN A 45 -10.27 10.70 3.32
CA GLN A 45 -11.69 11.04 3.34
C GLN A 45 -12.41 10.32 2.18
N THR A 46 -13.38 9.46 2.49
CA THR A 46 -14.17 8.69 1.50
C THR A 46 -14.83 9.58 0.44
N MET A 47 -15.22 10.80 0.82
CA MET A 47 -15.93 11.73 -0.08
C MET A 47 -15.01 12.41 -1.11
N LYS A 48 -13.74 12.69 -0.77
CA LYS A 48 -12.83 13.49 -1.61
C LYS A 48 -11.38 13.01 -1.48
N PRO A 49 -11.07 11.78 -1.92
CA PRO A 49 -9.74 11.18 -1.77
C PRO A 49 -8.64 11.97 -2.49
N TRP A 50 -8.95 12.61 -3.62
CA TRP A 50 -7.99 13.42 -4.38
C TRP A 50 -7.44 14.60 -3.58
N LYS A 51 -8.23 15.24 -2.71
CA LYS A 51 -7.76 16.34 -1.85
C LYS A 51 -6.70 15.89 -0.85
N TYR A 52 -6.82 14.64 -0.39
CA TYR A 52 -5.82 14.03 0.48
C TYR A 52 -4.51 13.80 -0.27
N PHE A 53 -4.58 13.28 -1.50
CA PHE A 53 -3.39 13.09 -2.34
C PHE A 53 -2.74 14.41 -2.75
N GLU A 54 -3.53 15.44 -3.05
CA GLU A 54 -3.04 16.80 -3.32
C GLU A 54 -2.27 17.36 -2.12
N LYS A 55 -2.81 17.20 -0.90
CA LYS A 55 -2.09 17.62 0.32
C LYS A 55 -0.77 16.86 0.51
N LEU A 56 -0.77 15.56 0.22
CA LEU A 56 0.45 14.75 0.30
C LEU A 56 1.46 15.11 -0.78
N TRP A 57 1.01 15.40 -2.00
CA TRP A 57 1.87 15.95 -3.05
C TRP A 57 2.60 17.17 -2.52
N HIS A 58 1.86 18.17 -2.02
CA HIS A 58 2.44 19.42 -1.58
C HIS A 58 3.48 19.24 -0.46
N GLN A 59 3.35 18.18 0.33
CA GLN A 59 4.24 17.90 1.46
C GLN A 59 5.45 17.03 1.09
N TYR A 60 5.29 16.04 0.21
CA TYR A 60 6.30 15.01 -0.07
C TYR A 60 6.87 15.05 -1.50
N GLY A 61 6.20 15.74 -2.42
CA GLY A 61 6.59 15.88 -3.83
C GLY A 61 5.74 15.06 -4.81
N PRO A 62 6.12 15.08 -6.10
CA PRO A 62 5.32 14.53 -7.21
C PRO A 62 5.22 13.00 -7.24
N ILE A 63 6.17 12.31 -6.61
CA ILE A 63 6.23 10.85 -6.51
C ILE A 63 6.27 10.50 -5.02
N LEU A 64 5.20 9.87 -4.52
CA LEU A 64 5.11 9.50 -3.12
C LEU A 64 4.53 8.11 -2.90
N LYS A 65 4.90 7.47 -1.79
CA LYS A 65 4.41 6.15 -1.39
C LYS A 65 3.46 6.28 -0.20
N ILE A 66 2.28 5.67 -0.30
CA ILE A 66 1.32 5.54 0.79
C ILE A 66 1.01 4.08 1.05
N SER A 67 0.67 3.73 2.29
CA SER A 67 0.13 2.41 2.61
C SER A 67 -1.33 2.54 3.02
N LEU A 68 -2.24 1.87 2.31
CA LEU A 68 -3.67 1.82 2.59
C LEU A 68 -4.03 0.38 2.98
N ALA A 69 -4.44 0.16 4.24
CA ALA A 69 -4.89 -1.15 4.73
C ALA A 69 -3.92 -2.32 4.42
N GLY A 70 -2.61 -2.07 4.50
CA GLY A 70 -1.57 -3.06 4.21
C GLY A 70 -1.15 -3.15 2.73
N ASP A 71 -1.74 -2.31 1.87
CA ASP A 71 -1.35 -2.15 0.48
C ASP A 71 -0.51 -0.91 0.24
N ASP A 72 0.69 -1.13 -0.27
CA ASP A 72 1.60 -0.07 -0.68
C ASP A 72 1.22 0.43 -2.07
N ILE A 73 0.84 1.70 -2.16
CA ILE A 73 0.44 2.40 -3.38
C ILE A 73 1.44 3.52 -3.64
N ILE A 74 1.86 3.63 -4.91
CA ILE A 74 2.68 4.73 -5.38
C ILE A 74 1.74 5.72 -6.07
N VAL A 75 1.74 6.95 -5.60
CA VAL A 75 0.99 8.05 -6.21
C VAL A 75 1.95 8.82 -7.09
N LEU A 76 1.64 8.83 -8.38
CA LEU A 76 2.29 9.63 -9.40
C LEU A 76 1.36 10.77 -9.73
N SER A 77 1.90 11.95 -9.84
CA SER A 77 1.03 13.08 -10.06
C SER A 77 1.54 14.08 -11.10
N ASP A 78 2.79 13.96 -11.57
CA ASP A 78 3.22 14.57 -12.83
C ASP A 78 2.63 13.83 -14.05
N PRO A 79 2.09 14.54 -15.06
CA PRO A 79 1.52 13.93 -16.25
C PRO A 79 2.56 13.21 -17.14
N SER A 80 3.81 13.68 -17.15
CA SER A 80 4.89 13.10 -17.98
C SER A 80 5.27 11.71 -17.47
N ASP A 81 5.36 11.56 -16.15
CA ASP A 81 5.62 10.28 -15.48
C ASP A 81 4.48 9.28 -15.73
N ALA A 82 3.23 9.77 -15.69
CA ALA A 82 2.07 8.96 -15.98
C ALA A 82 2.05 8.46 -17.44
N GLU A 83 2.41 9.32 -18.40
CA GLU A 83 2.52 8.93 -19.82
C GLU A 83 3.63 7.90 -20.03
N GLU A 84 4.79 8.07 -19.41
CA GLU A 84 5.89 7.12 -19.56
C GLU A 84 5.51 5.73 -19.03
N LEU A 85 4.85 5.67 -17.88
CA LEU A 85 4.50 4.40 -17.24
C LEU A 85 3.26 3.75 -17.87
N LEU A 86 2.21 4.53 -18.16
CA LEU A 86 0.94 4.01 -18.65
C LEU A 86 0.89 3.85 -20.17
N ALA A 87 1.58 4.70 -20.94
CA ALA A 87 1.60 4.62 -22.40
C ALA A 87 2.84 3.89 -22.91
N ARG A 88 4.05 4.38 -22.60
CA ARG A 88 5.29 3.80 -23.17
C ARG A 88 5.64 2.44 -22.58
N ARG A 89 5.41 2.26 -21.27
CA ARG A 89 5.73 1.02 -20.53
C ARG A 89 4.49 0.23 -20.12
N ALA A 90 3.36 0.44 -20.82
CA ALA A 90 2.07 -0.17 -20.52
C ALA A 90 2.14 -1.70 -20.29
N ARG A 91 2.95 -2.42 -21.07
CA ARG A 91 3.12 -3.87 -20.94
C ARG A 91 3.60 -4.31 -19.55
N ASN A 92 4.38 -3.50 -18.86
CA ASN A 92 4.92 -3.81 -17.55
C ASN A 92 3.98 -3.37 -16.41
N TYR A 93 3.18 -2.32 -16.61
CA TYR A 93 2.38 -1.67 -15.55
C TYR A 93 0.86 -1.83 -15.72
N SER A 94 0.39 -2.50 -16.78
CA SER A 94 -1.04 -2.74 -17.03
C SER A 94 -1.68 -3.86 -16.19
N SER A 95 -0.87 -4.62 -15.43
CA SER A 95 -1.38 -5.65 -14.54
C SER A 95 -2.23 -5.03 -13.43
N ARG A 96 -3.45 -5.54 -13.23
CA ARG A 96 -4.34 -5.09 -12.16
C ARG A 96 -4.19 -6.00 -10.95
N ARG A 97 -4.18 -5.41 -9.75
CA ARG A 97 -4.18 -6.18 -8.51
C ARG A 97 -5.45 -7.04 -8.44
N PRO A 98 -5.36 -8.36 -8.24
CA PRO A 98 -6.54 -9.20 -8.13
C PRO A 98 -7.34 -8.78 -6.89
N LEU A 99 -8.60 -8.44 -7.08
CA LEU A 99 -9.53 -8.27 -5.97
C LEU A 99 -9.71 -9.65 -5.33
N ILE A 100 -9.37 -9.78 -4.04
CA ILE A 100 -9.29 -11.05 -3.28
C ILE A 100 -10.57 -11.91 -3.42
N TYR A 101 -11.72 -11.31 -3.75
CA TYR A 101 -12.99 -12.02 -3.97
C TYR A 101 -13.67 -11.80 -5.34
N ALA A 102 -13.42 -10.69 -6.06
CA ALA A 102 -14.25 -10.29 -7.21
C ALA A 102 -13.61 -10.54 -8.60
N GLY A 103 -12.32 -10.91 -8.66
CA GLY A 103 -11.61 -11.12 -9.92
C GLY A 103 -11.80 -12.51 -10.52
N LYS A 104 -11.97 -13.54 -9.68
CA LYS A 104 -11.94 -14.95 -10.11
C LYS A 104 -13.18 -15.37 -10.92
N TYR A 105 -14.32 -14.70 -10.73
CA TYR A 105 -15.60 -15.10 -11.32
C TYR A 105 -16.09 -14.19 -12.44
N ARG A 106 -15.45 -13.03 -12.67
CA ARG A 106 -15.96 -12.04 -13.65
C ARG A 106 -15.64 -12.39 -15.11
N CYS A 107 -14.59 -13.17 -15.34
CA CYS A 107 -14.16 -13.54 -16.70
C CYS A 107 -14.72 -14.89 -17.18
N PHE A 108 -15.31 -15.70 -16.29
CA PHE A 108 -15.82 -17.04 -16.62
C PHE A 108 -17.30 -17.02 -17.10
N SER A 109 -17.94 -15.85 -17.16
CA SER A 109 -19.37 -15.72 -17.44
C SER A 109 -19.71 -15.55 -18.93
N HIS A 110 -18.72 -15.59 -19.83
CA HIS A 110 -18.95 -15.36 -21.28
C HIS A 110 -18.84 -16.63 -22.14
N GLU A 111 -18.83 -17.82 -21.52
CA GLU A 111 -18.77 -19.14 -22.20
C GLU A 111 -20.03 -20.01 -22.01
N LEU A 112 -21.19 -19.42 -21.67
CA LEU A 112 -22.49 -20.12 -21.69
C LEU A 112 -23.46 -19.47 -22.70
#